data_AF-A0A5S4V6H6-F1
#
_entry.id   AF-A0A5S4V6H6-F1
#
_cell.length_a   1.000
_cell.length_b   1.000
_cell.length_c   1.000
_cell.angle_alpha   90.00
_cell.angle_beta   90.00
_cell.angle_gamma   90.00
#
_symmetry.space_group_name_H-M   'P 1'
#
loop_
_entity.id
_entity.type
_entity.pdbx_description
1 polymer ?
#
loop_
_entity_poly.entity_id
_entity_poly.type
_entity_poly.pdbx_seq_one_letter_code
_entity_poly.pdbx_strand_id
1 'polypeptide(L)'
;MDACAALAESIDRLAARGYSSRRFLKELGRAAGVRRGPLWPFDAASGGRDRLRGRGFRPAVDDDTDGQARHFAGTVAVAARLGGAMTRWLTTHVLRDGPDTADGRLSDEAIEFVRLVRSGELPQSDAAEWVREQLCHAPTGE
;
A
#
# COMPACT_ATOMS: atom_id res chain seq x y z
N MET A 1 -5.29 10.87 13.74
CA MET A 1 -4.82 11.29 12.41
C MET A 1 -5.26 10.20 11.45
N ASP A 2 -5.83 10.56 10.30
CA ASP A 2 -6.32 9.59 9.32
C ASP A 2 -5.19 9.23 8.34
N ALA A 3 -4.56 8.08 8.59
CA ALA A 3 -3.45 7.61 7.78
C ALA A 3 -3.90 7.12 6.40
N CYS A 4 -5.14 6.63 6.30
CA CYS A 4 -5.69 6.17 5.03
C CYS A 4 -6.00 7.35 4.10
N ALA A 5 -6.60 8.42 4.62
CA ALA A 5 -6.80 9.66 3.87
C ALA A 5 -5.46 10.28 3.44
N ALA A 6 -4.47 10.31 4.33
CA ALA A 6 -3.13 10.82 4.02
C ALA A 6 -2.39 9.96 2.96
N LEU A 7 -2.64 8.65 2.94
CA LEU A 7 -2.18 7.75 1.88
C LEU A 7 -2.84 8.10 0.54
N ALA A 8 -4.17 8.24 0.51
CA ALA A 8 -4.93 8.60 -0.69
C ALA A 8 -4.48 9.96 -1.27
N GLU A 9 -4.29 10.98 -0.44
CA GLU A 9 -3.74 12.28 -0.87
C GLU A 9 -2.32 12.18 -1.44
N SER A 10 -1.51 11.28 -0.89
CA SER A 10 -0.15 11.06 -1.38
C SER A 10 -0.15 10.37 -2.74
N ILE A 11 -1.10 9.45 -2.96
CA ILE A 11 -1.33 8.79 -4.24
C ILE A 11 -1.82 9.80 -5.29
N ASP A 12 -2.77 10.68 -4.92
CA ASP A 12 -3.31 11.71 -5.81
C ASP A 12 -2.22 12.68 -6.32
N ARG A 13 -1.39 13.18 -5.39
CA ARG A 13 -0.21 14.00 -5.73
C ARG A 13 0.79 13.27 -6.62
N LEU A 14 0.87 11.95 -6.54
CA LEU A 14 1.75 11.15 -7.37
C LEU A 14 1.14 10.91 -8.76
N ALA A 15 -0.16 10.66 -8.82
CA ALA A 15 -0.92 10.47 -10.06
C ALA A 15 -0.88 11.70 -10.96
N ALA A 16 -0.96 12.91 -10.37
CA ALA A 16 -0.84 14.18 -11.07
C ALA A 16 0.50 14.35 -11.83
N ARG A 17 1.52 13.53 -11.54
CA ARG A 17 2.81 13.56 -12.26
C ARG A 17 2.79 12.83 -13.60
N GLY A 18 1.72 12.12 -13.94
CA GLY A 18 1.56 11.46 -15.25
C GLY A 18 2.64 10.44 -15.57
N TYR A 19 3.07 9.66 -14.58
CA TYR A 19 4.11 8.65 -14.78
C TYR A 19 3.59 7.44 -15.57
N SER A 20 4.51 6.62 -16.10
CA SER A 20 4.13 5.27 -16.52
C SER A 20 3.74 4.43 -15.30
N SER A 21 2.82 3.47 -15.43
CA SER A 21 2.34 2.63 -14.32
C SER A 21 3.48 2.02 -13.50
N ARG A 22 4.54 1.54 -14.18
CA ARG A 22 5.74 1.01 -13.52
C ARG A 22 6.48 2.05 -12.67
N ARG A 23 6.59 3.29 -13.16
CA ARG A 23 7.26 4.38 -12.44
C ARG A 23 6.39 4.91 -11.31
N PHE A 24 5.08 5.03 -11.53
CA PHE A 24 4.10 5.38 -10.51
C PHE A 24 4.16 4.44 -9.31
N LEU A 25 3.99 3.12 -9.51
CA LEU A 25 4.02 2.14 -8.43
C LEU A 25 5.37 2.11 -7.69
N LYS A 26 6.45 2.36 -8.42
CA LYS A 26 7.80 2.44 -7.86
C LYS A 26 8.00 3.67 -6.98
N GLU A 27 7.50 4.83 -7.37
CA GLU A 27 7.57 6.06 -6.56
C GLU A 27 6.60 6.00 -5.37
N LEU A 28 5.45 5.31 -5.51
CA LEU A 28 4.54 5.03 -4.41
C LEU A 28 5.23 4.19 -3.32
N GLY A 29 5.88 3.10 -3.72
CA GLY A 29 6.71 2.31 -2.80
C GLY A 29 7.81 3.13 -2.14
N ARG A 30 8.47 4.03 -2.89
CA ARG A 30 9.50 4.92 -2.34
C ARG A 30 8.96 5.88 -1.29
N ALA A 31 7.75 6.41 -1.48
CA ALA A 31 7.10 7.32 -0.54
C ALA A 31 6.81 6.67 0.82
N ALA A 32 6.64 5.34 0.85
CA ALA A 32 6.43 4.54 2.05
C ALA A 32 7.70 4.27 2.89
N GLY A 33 8.81 4.93 2.57
CA GLY A 33 10.09 4.74 3.27
C GLY A 33 10.94 3.58 2.73
N VAL A 34 10.56 3.00 1.59
CA VAL A 34 11.34 1.95 0.95
C VAL A 34 12.51 2.56 0.17
N ARG A 35 13.64 2.76 0.85
CA ARG A 35 14.89 3.22 0.23
C ARG A 35 15.52 2.15 -0.67
N ARG A 36 16.29 2.59 -1.68
CA ARG A 36 17.18 1.70 -2.45
C ARG A 36 18.45 1.47 -1.65
N GLY A 37 18.75 0.22 -1.29
CA GLY A 37 20.02 -0.19 -0.73
C GLY A 37 19.96 -1.58 -0.08
N PRO A 38 21.11 -2.25 0.15
CA PRO A 38 21.19 -3.57 0.78
C PRO A 38 20.67 -3.63 2.24
N LEU A 39 20.31 -2.48 2.84
CA LEU A 39 19.78 -2.35 4.20
C LEU A 39 18.24 -2.26 4.28
N TRP A 40 17.55 -2.43 3.15
CA TRP A 40 16.08 -2.53 3.01
C TRP A 40 15.35 -3.28 4.15
N PRO A 41 15.84 -4.43 4.68
CA PRO A 41 15.08 -5.21 5.67
C PRO A 41 14.98 -4.53 7.04
N PHE A 42 15.97 -3.70 7.40
CA PHE A 42 16.07 -3.13 8.75
C PHE A 42 15.28 -1.83 8.91
N ASP A 43 15.02 -1.12 7.81
CA ASP A 43 14.20 0.09 7.83
C ASP A 43 12.72 -0.23 8.07
N ALA A 44 12.22 -1.36 7.57
CA ALA A 44 10.85 -1.81 7.81
C ALA A 44 10.50 -1.87 9.31
N ALA A 45 11.49 -2.09 10.18
CA ALA A 45 11.34 -2.17 11.63
C ALA A 45 11.66 -0.86 12.41
N SER A 46 12.27 0.16 11.81
CA SER A 46 12.92 1.25 12.56
C SER A 46 12.10 2.54 12.83
N GLY A 47 10.83 2.62 12.43
CA GLY A 47 9.95 3.73 12.83
C GLY A 47 10.49 5.14 12.50
N GLY A 48 11.13 5.34 11.35
CA GLY A 48 11.68 6.63 10.95
C GLY A 48 10.59 7.64 10.56
N ARG A 49 10.43 8.74 11.33
CA ARG A 49 9.59 9.92 11.07
C ARG A 49 8.30 9.59 10.28
N ASP A 50 7.47 8.71 10.84
CA ASP A 50 6.19 8.33 10.27
C ASP A 50 5.26 9.55 10.12
N ARG A 51 5.13 10.04 8.89
CA ARG A 51 4.13 11.07 8.53
C ARG A 51 2.76 10.46 8.20
N LEU A 52 2.65 9.13 8.17
CA LEU A 52 1.44 8.35 7.85
C LEU A 52 1.08 7.41 9.00
N ARG A 53 1.34 7.83 10.25
CA ARG A 53 0.87 7.12 11.44
C ARG A 53 -0.58 7.48 11.72
N GLY A 54 -1.40 6.46 11.96
CA GLY A 54 -2.79 6.65 12.36
C GLY A 54 -3.70 5.57 11.84
N ARG A 55 -4.98 5.73 12.15
CA ARG A 55 -6.07 4.81 11.81
C ARG A 55 -6.81 5.32 10.57
N GLY A 56 -8.05 4.88 10.37
CA GLY A 56 -8.89 5.29 9.25
C GLY A 56 -9.00 4.23 8.17
N PHE A 57 -8.52 3.02 8.44
CA PHE A 57 -8.75 1.86 7.59
C PHE A 57 -10.10 1.21 7.93
N ARG A 58 -10.75 0.58 6.94
CA ARG A 58 -12.01 -0.13 7.16
C ARG A 58 -11.79 -1.32 8.13
N PRO A 59 -12.78 -1.71 8.95
CA PRO A 59 -12.63 -2.79 9.94
C PRO A 59 -12.16 -4.13 9.37
N ALA A 60 -12.42 -4.39 8.09
CA ALA A 60 -11.96 -5.60 7.43
C ALA A 60 -10.43 -5.65 7.31
N VAL A 61 -9.75 -4.52 7.12
CA VAL A 61 -8.29 -4.46 6.93
C VAL A 61 -7.57 -3.74 8.06
N ASP A 62 -8.30 -3.28 9.08
CA ASP A 62 -7.76 -2.64 10.27
C ASP A 62 -7.18 -3.68 11.24
N ASP A 63 -5.87 -3.61 11.46
CA ASP A 63 -5.12 -4.45 12.40
C ASP A 63 -4.95 -3.78 13.78
N ASP A 64 -5.66 -2.66 14.03
CA ASP A 64 -5.57 -1.79 15.20
C ASP A 64 -4.20 -1.10 15.38
N THR A 65 -3.29 -1.21 14.41
CA THR A 65 -1.96 -0.60 14.45
C THR A 65 -1.89 0.71 13.66
N ASP A 66 -0.96 1.58 14.08
CA ASP A 66 -0.68 2.84 13.37
C ASP A 66 0.22 2.65 12.13
N GLY A 67 0.51 1.40 11.71
CA GLY A 67 1.49 1.04 10.68
C GLY A 67 0.92 0.66 9.31
N GLN A 68 -0.41 0.59 9.16
CA GLN A 68 -1.09 0.00 8.00
C GLN A 68 -0.79 0.69 6.66
N ALA A 69 -0.77 2.03 6.63
CA ALA A 69 -0.43 2.77 5.41
C ALA A 69 0.98 2.42 4.89
N ARG A 70 1.91 2.15 5.81
CA ARG A 70 3.26 1.72 5.50
C ARG A 70 3.29 0.28 5.02
N HIS A 71 2.54 -0.61 5.67
CA HIS A 71 2.40 -2.01 5.25
C HIS A 71 1.87 -2.11 3.82
N PHE A 72 0.75 -1.45 3.54
CA PHE A 72 0.15 -1.38 2.20
C PHE A 72 1.16 -0.92 1.15
N ALA A 73 1.80 0.24 1.37
CA ALA A 73 2.68 0.80 0.37
C ALA A 73 4.03 0.04 0.26
N GLY A 74 4.45 -0.66 1.32
CA GLY A 74 5.52 -1.66 1.30
C GLY A 74 5.17 -2.86 0.41
N THR A 75 3.96 -3.41 0.58
CA THR A 75 3.45 -4.52 -0.25
C THR A 75 3.33 -4.10 -1.71
N VAL A 76 2.83 -2.90 -2.00
CA VAL A 76 2.82 -2.32 -3.34
C VAL A 76 4.24 -2.24 -3.92
N ALA A 77 5.23 -1.77 -3.14
CA ALA A 77 6.62 -1.66 -3.61
C ALA A 77 7.20 -3.02 -4.02
N VAL A 78 6.90 -4.05 -3.24
CA VAL A 78 7.32 -5.43 -3.51
C VAL A 78 6.56 -5.96 -4.73
N ALA A 79 5.23 -5.97 -4.73
CA ALA A 79 4.39 -6.45 -5.83
C ALA A 79 4.71 -5.74 -7.17
N ALA A 80 5.02 -4.44 -7.14
CA ALA A 80 5.44 -3.66 -8.30
C ALA A 80 6.83 -4.01 -8.83
N ARG A 81 7.65 -4.72 -8.05
CA ARG A 81 8.99 -5.18 -8.44
C ARG A 81 9.02 -6.65 -8.85
N LEU A 82 8.07 -7.44 -8.37
CA LEU A 82 8.00 -8.87 -8.66
C LEU A 82 7.29 -9.15 -9.99
N GLY A 83 7.94 -9.99 -10.81
CA GLY A 83 7.29 -10.83 -11.81
C GLY A 83 7.01 -12.23 -11.22
N GLY A 84 6.30 -13.08 -11.95
CA GLY A 84 5.59 -14.28 -11.43
C GLY A 84 6.36 -15.27 -10.55
N ALA A 85 7.69 -15.34 -10.62
CA ALA A 85 8.49 -16.26 -9.81
C ALA A 85 8.54 -15.89 -8.31
N MET A 86 8.38 -14.61 -7.97
CA MET A 86 8.47 -14.16 -6.56
C MET A 86 7.10 -13.90 -5.92
N THR A 87 6.00 -13.94 -6.68
CA THR A 87 4.64 -14.05 -6.14
C THR A 87 4.53 -15.23 -5.18
N ARG A 88 5.25 -16.32 -5.46
CA ARG A 88 5.36 -17.51 -4.61
C ARG A 88 6.13 -17.26 -3.30
N TRP A 89 7.11 -16.35 -3.31
CA TRP A 89 7.80 -15.93 -2.09
C TRP A 89 6.88 -15.07 -1.21
N LEU A 90 6.08 -14.20 -1.84
CA LEU A 90 5.10 -13.36 -1.16
C LEU A 90 4.02 -14.20 -0.47
N THR A 91 3.45 -15.20 -1.15
CA THR A 91 2.49 -16.14 -0.54
C THR A 91 3.11 -17.05 0.53
N THR A 92 4.43 -17.28 0.51
CA THR A 92 5.09 -18.17 1.49
C THR A 92 5.63 -17.42 2.72
N HIS A 93 5.99 -16.12 2.59
CA HIS A 93 6.62 -15.35 3.66
C HIS A 93 5.80 -14.18 4.21
N VAL A 94 4.84 -13.61 3.46
CA VAL A 94 3.96 -12.51 3.92
C VAL A 94 2.69 -13.05 4.60
N LEU A 95 2.15 -14.18 4.13
CA LEU A 95 1.04 -14.93 4.74
C LEU A 95 1.41 -15.65 6.05
N ARG A 96 2.40 -15.13 6.79
CA ARG A 96 2.74 -15.64 8.12
C ARG A 96 1.60 -15.38 9.12
N ASP A 97 0.74 -14.42 8.79
CA ASP A 97 -0.63 -14.29 9.28
C ASP A 97 -1.58 -14.78 8.18
N GLY A 98 -2.55 -15.64 8.52
CA GLY A 98 -3.43 -16.29 7.56
C GLY A 98 -4.20 -15.30 6.67
N PRO A 99 -4.74 -15.73 5.52
CA PRO A 99 -5.50 -14.86 4.60
C PRO A 99 -6.71 -14.19 5.28
N ASP A 100 -7.14 -14.74 6.42
CA ASP A 100 -8.25 -14.25 7.22
C ASP A 100 -7.86 -13.15 8.25
N THR A 101 -6.61 -12.70 8.27
CA THR A 101 -6.18 -11.57 9.13
C THR A 101 -6.32 -10.22 8.42
N ALA A 102 -6.37 -9.15 9.20
CA ALA A 102 -6.41 -7.78 8.67
C ALA A 102 -5.21 -7.48 7.76
N ASP A 103 -3.99 -7.86 8.18
CA ASP A 103 -2.76 -7.72 7.39
C ASP A 103 -2.73 -8.56 6.11
N GLY A 104 -3.30 -9.78 6.16
CA GLY A 104 -3.48 -10.63 5.00
C GLY A 104 -4.37 -9.95 3.97
N ARG A 105 -5.55 -9.49 4.38
CA ARG A 105 -6.49 -8.77 3.52
C ARG A 105 -5.91 -7.45 3.00
N LEU A 106 -5.20 -6.68 3.82
CA LEU A 106 -4.53 -5.45 3.37
C LEU A 106 -3.44 -5.73 2.32
N SER A 107 -2.75 -6.86 2.45
CA SER A 107 -1.75 -7.31 1.46
C SER A 107 -2.40 -7.74 0.14
N ASP A 108 -3.53 -8.43 0.19
CA ASP A 108 -4.29 -8.84 -1.00
C ASP A 108 -4.79 -7.61 -1.78
N GLU A 109 -5.34 -6.62 -1.08
CA GLU A 109 -5.74 -5.35 -1.69
C GLU A 109 -4.56 -4.61 -2.33
N ALA A 110 -3.39 -4.63 -1.70
CA ALA A 110 -2.17 -4.04 -2.29
C ALA A 110 -1.71 -4.76 -3.56
N ILE A 111 -1.85 -6.09 -3.63
CA ILE A 111 -1.53 -6.89 -4.81
C ILE A 111 -2.53 -6.57 -5.93
N GLU A 112 -3.81 -6.49 -5.60
CA GLU A 112 -4.87 -6.17 -6.56
C GLU A 112 -4.71 -4.75 -7.13
N PHE A 113 -4.42 -3.77 -6.27
CA PHE A 113 -4.09 -2.41 -6.71
C PHE A 113 -2.95 -2.40 -7.74
N VAL A 114 -1.87 -3.15 -7.48
CA VAL A 114 -0.74 -3.26 -8.42
C VAL A 114 -1.17 -3.91 -9.73
N ARG A 115 -2.02 -4.96 -9.67
CA ARG A 115 -2.54 -5.64 -10.85
C ARG A 115 -3.32 -4.66 -11.72
N LEU A 116 -4.31 -3.98 -11.14
CA LEU A 116 -5.19 -3.03 -11.83
C LEU A 116 -4.44 -1.86 -12.47
N VAL A 117 -3.47 -1.27 -11.75
CA VAL A 117 -2.65 -0.16 -12.28
C VAL A 117 -1.72 -0.63 -13.40
N ARG A 118 -1.23 -1.88 -13.34
CA ARG A 118 -0.37 -2.45 -14.39
C ARG A 118 -1.14 -2.85 -15.64
N SER A 119 -2.35 -3.39 -15.49
CA SER A 119 -3.22 -3.75 -16.62
C SER A 119 -3.87 -2.52 -17.26
N GLY A 120 -3.89 -1.40 -16.54
CA GLY A 120 -4.57 -0.18 -16.98
C GLY A 120 -6.08 -0.19 -16.71
N GLU A 121 -6.57 -1.21 -15.99
CA GLU A 121 -7.95 -1.28 -15.50
C GLU A 121 -8.24 -0.23 -14.42
N LEU A 122 -7.21 0.20 -13.68
CA LEU A 122 -7.27 1.36 -12.77
C LEU A 122 -6.39 2.49 -13.30
N PRO A 123 -6.99 3.58 -13.83
CA PRO A 123 -6.27 4.79 -14.17
C PRO A 123 -5.57 5.37 -12.93
N GLN A 124 -4.40 5.99 -13.13
CA GLN A 124 -3.67 6.61 -12.01
C GLN A 124 -4.46 7.74 -11.36
N SER A 125 -5.27 8.48 -12.12
CA SER A 125 -6.16 9.53 -11.62
C SER A 125 -7.15 9.00 -10.58
N ASP A 126 -7.55 7.74 -10.73
CA ASP A 126 -8.62 7.13 -9.94
C ASP A 126 -8.02 6.29 -8.79
N ALA A 127 -6.70 6.12 -8.77
CA ALA A 127 -6.00 5.33 -7.78
C ALA A 127 -6.18 5.83 -6.34
N ALA A 128 -6.32 7.15 -6.16
CA ALA A 128 -6.58 7.73 -4.85
C ALA A 128 -8.02 7.45 -4.38
N GLU A 129 -8.99 7.51 -5.30
CA GLU A 129 -10.38 7.19 -5.02
C GLU A 129 -10.56 5.71 -4.69
N TRP A 130 -9.93 4.83 -5.47
CA TRP A 130 -9.90 3.39 -5.17
C TRP A 130 -9.39 3.10 -3.75
N VAL A 131 -8.32 3.78 -3.30
CA VAL A 131 -7.82 3.62 -1.93
C VAL A 131 -8.83 4.11 -0.90
N ARG A 132 -9.56 5.19 -1.17
CA ARG A 132 -10.60 5.69 -0.25
C ARG A 132 -11.77 4.73 -0.15
N GLU A 133 -12.24 4.21 -1.27
CA GLU A 133 -13.39 3.30 -1.33
C GLU A 133 -13.07 1.92 -0.77
N GLN A 134 -11.90 1.40 -1.14
CA GLN A 134 -11.47 0.10 -0.67
C GLN A 134 -10.89 0.22 0.72
N LEU A 135 -9.82 0.96 0.94
CA LEU A 135 -9.08 0.82 2.20
C LEU A 135 -9.62 1.67 3.33
N CYS A 136 -10.14 2.86 3.03
CA CYS A 136 -10.49 3.80 4.08
C CYS A 136 -11.85 3.49 4.69
N HIS A 137 -11.98 3.77 5.98
CA HIS A 137 -13.28 3.83 6.61
C HIS A 137 -14.06 4.97 5.96
N ALA A 138 -15.28 4.69 5.47
CA ALA A 138 -16.17 5.75 5.06
C ALA A 138 -16.36 6.71 6.26
N PRO A 139 -16.28 8.03 6.09
CA PRO A 139 -16.67 8.92 7.16
C PRO A 139 -18.14 8.59 7.47
N THR A 140 -18.39 8.00 8.64
CA THR A 140 -19.74 7.95 9.17
C THR A 140 -20.21 9.39 9.24
N GLY A 141 -21.06 9.79 8.30
CA GLY A 141 -21.78 11.04 8.38
C GLY A 141 -22.64 10.97 9.63
N GLU A 142 -22.20 11.67 10.67
CA GLU A 142 -23.02 12.10 11.81
C GLU A 142 -23.20 13.62 11.74
#